data_AF-A0A9E3LNH0-F1
#
_entry.id   AF-A0A9E3LNH0-F1
#
_cell.length_a   1.000
_cell.length_b   1.000
_cell.length_c   1.000
_cell.angle_alpha   90.00
_cell.angle_beta   90.00
_cell.angle_gamma   90.00
#
_symmetry.space_group_name_H-M   'P 1'
#
loop_
_entity.id
_entity.type
_entity.pdbx_description
1 polymer ?
#
loop_
_entity_poly.entity_id
_entity_poly.type
_entity_poly.pdbx_seq_one_letter_code
_entity_poly.pdbx_strand_id
1 'polypeptide(L)'
;MASNPHQNTTFPSNGGEAHGYLALPASGSGPGVIVIQEWWGLTDHIKDVTDRLAGEGFVALAPDLYGGRTTHDADEAGQLMQELPVT
;
A
#
# COMPACT_ATOMS: atom_id res chain seq x y z
N MET A 1 11.21 -13.09 -2.76
CA MET A 1 10.43 -11.83 -2.66
C MET A 1 10.25 -11.56 -1.19
N ALA A 2 10.72 -10.42 -0.68
CA ALA A 2 10.56 -10.09 0.73
C ALA A 2 9.07 -9.89 1.00
N SER A 3 8.47 -10.69 1.88
CA SER A 3 7.07 -10.48 2.27
C SER A 3 7.03 -9.28 3.19
N ASN A 4 6.44 -8.17 2.73
CA ASN A 4 6.17 -7.05 3.63
C ASN A 4 5.06 -7.49 4.61
N PRO A 5 5.26 -7.35 5.94
CA PRO A 5 4.30 -7.82 6.95
C PRO A 5 2.94 -7.12 6.87
N HIS A 6 2.84 -6.01 6.14
CA HIS A 6 1.61 -5.26 5.96
C HIS A 6 0.83 -5.67 4.71
N GLN A 7 1.32 -6.62 3.90
CA GLN A 7 0.51 -7.15 2.80
C GLN A 7 -0.56 -8.10 3.35
N ASN A 8 -1.83 -7.79 3.14
CA ASN A 8 -2.96 -8.64 3.57
C ASN A 8 -3.98 -8.93 2.45
N THR A 9 -3.77 -8.37 1.26
CA THR A 9 -4.65 -8.56 0.11
C THR A 9 -3.86 -8.65 -1.19
N THR A 10 -4.47 -9.29 -2.20
CA THR A 10 -3.99 -9.33 -3.58
C THR A 10 -5.09 -8.90 -4.54
N PHE A 11 -4.70 -8.32 -5.68
CA PHE A 11 -5.64 -7.89 -6.71
C PHE A 11 -4.99 -7.92 -8.10
N PRO A 12 -5.77 -8.13 -9.18
CA PRO A 12 -5.24 -8.10 -10.53
C PRO A 12 -4.79 -6.69 -10.92
N SER A 13 -3.62 -6.56 -11.53
CA SER A 13 -3.08 -5.30 -12.04
C SER A 13 -2.17 -5.54 -13.25
N ASN A 14 -2.37 -4.82 -14.36
CA ASN A 14 -1.58 -4.91 -15.59
C ASN A 14 -1.25 -6.35 -16.07
N GLY A 15 -2.21 -7.27 -15.96
CA GLY A 15 -2.04 -8.68 -16.37
C GLY A 15 -1.24 -9.55 -15.39
N GLY A 16 -0.81 -8.98 -14.26
CA GLY A 16 -0.20 -9.67 -13.13
C GLY A 16 -1.05 -9.57 -11.85
N GLU A 17 -0.44 -10.00 -10.74
CA GLU A 17 -0.98 -9.88 -9.39
C GLU A 17 -0.21 -8.79 -8.63
N ALA A 18 -0.95 -7.88 -8.00
CA ALA A 18 -0.41 -6.86 -7.12
C ALA A 18 -0.83 -7.14 -5.67
N HIS A 19 -0.08 -6.57 -4.73
CA HIS A 19 -0.29 -6.72 -3.30
C HIS A 19 -0.63 -5.37 -2.65
N GLY A 20 -1.20 -5.40 -1.45
CA GLY A 20 -1.42 -4.20 -0.66
C GLY A 20 -1.96 -4.49 0.74
N TYR A 21 -2.25 -3.41 1.45
CA TYR A 21 -2.94 -3.43 2.73
C TYR A 21 -4.36 -2.89 2.58
N LEU A 22 -5.36 -3.74 2.82
CA LEU A 22 -6.77 -3.43 2.85
C LEU A 22 -7.24 -3.33 4.30
N ALA A 23 -7.75 -2.17 4.69
CA ALA A 23 -8.47 -1.96 5.94
C ALA A 23 -9.96 -1.76 5.65
N LEU A 24 -10.80 -2.48 6.41
CA LEU A 24 -12.25 -2.41 6.29
C LEU A 24 -12.83 -1.65 7.49
N PRO A 25 -13.88 -0.84 7.28
CA PRO A 25 -14.61 -0.25 8.39
C PRO A 25 -15.36 -1.34 9.15
N ALA A 26 -15.81 -1.06 10.37
CA ALA A 26 -16.53 -2.04 11.20
C ALA A 26 -17.83 -2.58 10.53
N SER A 27 -18.43 -1.79 9.63
CA SER A 27 -19.58 -2.20 8.80
C SER A 27 -19.23 -3.20 7.70
N GLY A 28 -17.94 -3.41 7.41
CA GLY A 28 -17.45 -4.24 6.31
C GLY A 28 -17.62 -3.62 4.91
N SER A 29 -18.31 -2.48 4.79
CA SER A 29 -18.51 -1.76 3.53
C SER A 29 -18.64 -0.25 3.75
N GLY A 30 -18.30 0.54 2.73
CA GLY A 30 -18.27 1.99 2.78
C GLY A 30 -17.69 2.58 1.49
N PRO A 31 -17.55 3.91 1.40
CA PRO A 31 -16.89 4.56 0.27
C PRO A 31 -15.42 4.10 0.17
N GLY A 32 -14.94 3.88 -1.05
CA GLY A 32 -13.57 3.44 -1.30
C GLY A 32 -12.57 4.60 -1.30
N VAL A 33 -11.40 4.41 -0.69
CA VAL A 33 -10.27 5.34 -0.74
C VAL A 33 -8.97 4.57 -1.02
N ILE A 34 -8.16 5.10 -1.93
CA ILE A 34 -6.81 4.61 -2.19
C ILE A 34 -5.80 5.50 -1.46
N VAL A 35 -4.97 4.89 -0.62
CA VAL A 35 -3.89 5.55 0.11
C VAL A 35 -2.60 5.33 -0.67
N ILE A 36 -2.07 6.40 -1.27
CA ILE A 36 -0.80 6.33 -1.99
C ILE A 36 0.34 6.53 -0.99
N GLN A 37 1.20 5.53 -0.88
CA GLN A 37 2.41 5.57 -0.07
C GLN A 37 3.32 6.71 -0.49
N GLU A 38 4.13 7.18 0.45
CA GLU A 38 5.27 8.01 0.11
C GLU A 38 6.48 7.15 -0.32
N TRP A 39 7.58 7.82 -0.66
CA TRP A 39 8.85 7.27 -1.16
C TRP A 39 9.51 6.14 -0.31
N TRP A 40 9.06 5.88 0.92
CA TRP A 40 9.57 4.81 1.80
C TRP A 40 8.89 3.44 1.62
N GLY A 41 7.80 3.33 0.85
CA GLY A 41 7.10 2.05 0.71
C GLY A 41 5.83 1.92 1.55
N LEU A 42 5.29 0.70 1.58
CA LEU A 42 4.20 0.33 2.49
C LEU A 42 4.75 0.13 3.91
N THR A 43 4.87 1.21 4.68
CA THR A 43 5.41 1.24 6.05
C THR A 43 4.31 1.14 7.12
N ASP A 44 4.71 1.00 8.39
CA ASP A 44 3.80 1.12 9.55
C ASP A 44 2.98 2.41 9.53
N HIS A 45 3.57 3.52 9.06
CA HIS A 45 2.87 4.79 8.96
C HIS A 45 1.75 4.74 7.91
N ILE A 46 2.03 4.18 6.73
CA ILE A 46 1.01 4.03 5.69
C ILE A 46 -0.10 3.08 6.15
N LYS A 47 0.27 2.01 6.86
CA LYS A 47 -0.71 1.12 7.49
C LYS A 47 -1.61 1.87 8.48
N ASP A 48 -1.03 2.67 9.39
CA ASP A 48 -1.78 3.48 10.37
C ASP A 48 -2.75 4.46 9.70
N VAL A 49 -2.29 5.18 8.67
CA VAL A 49 -3.17 6.10 7.90
C VAL A 49 -4.34 5.33 7.28
N THR A 50 -4.08 4.16 6.72
CA THR A 50 -5.11 3.30 6.10
C THR A 50 -6.11 2.80 7.15
N ASP A 51 -5.64 2.38 8.32
CA ASP A 51 -6.50 1.95 9.43
C ASP A 51 -7.37 3.09 9.97
N ARG A 52 -6.83 4.31 10.07
CA ARG A 52 -7.58 5.48 10.53
C ARG A 52 -8.70 5.86 9.56
N LEU A 53 -8.45 5.81 8.25
CA LEU A 53 -9.49 6.02 7.24
C LEU A 53 -10.58 4.96 7.35
N ALA A 54 -10.21 3.69 7.59
CA ALA A 54 -11.20 2.65 7.85
C ALA A 54 -12.01 2.90 9.13
N GLY A 55 -11.37 3.43 10.19
CA GLY A 55 -12.03 3.88 11.41
C GLY A 55 -13.10 4.96 11.19
N GLU A 56 -12.92 5.81 10.17
CA GLU A 56 -13.88 6.84 9.76
C GLU A 56 -14.98 6.33 8.80
N GLY A 57 -15.02 5.02 8.52
CA GLY A 57 -16.09 4.39 7.71
C GLY A 57 -15.75 4.14 6.25
N PHE A 58 -14.49 4.35 5.83
CA PHE A 58 -14.05 4.06 4.46
C PHE A 58 -13.56 2.63 4.29
N VAL A 59 -13.70 2.08 3.08
CA VAL A 59 -12.92 0.92 2.65
C VAL A 59 -11.61 1.46 2.10
N ALA A 60 -10.52 1.31 2.85
CA ALA A 60 -9.24 1.93 2.53
C ALA A 60 -8.22 0.89 2.04
N LEU A 61 -7.61 1.13 0.88
CA LEU A 61 -6.57 0.27 0.30
C LEU A 61 -5.28 1.08 0.11
N ALA A 62 -4.17 0.58 0.65
CA ALA A 62 -2.83 1.01 0.32
C ALA A 62 -2.15 -0.03 -0.60
N PRO A 63 -2.02 0.23 -1.91
CA PRO A 63 -1.25 -0.61 -2.81
C PRO A 63 0.23 -0.62 -2.42
N ASP A 64 0.88 -1.79 -2.48
CA ASP A 64 2.32 -1.90 -2.34
C ASP A 64 2.99 -1.62 -3.70
N LEU A 65 3.45 -0.39 -3.88
CA LEU A 65 4.03 0.05 -5.16
C LEU A 65 5.45 -0.49 -5.38
N TYR A 66 6.14 -0.97 -4.34
CA TYR A 66 7.52 -1.44 -4.41
C TYR A 66 7.69 -2.96 -4.29
N GLY A 67 6.57 -3.70 -4.27
CA GLY A 67 6.58 -5.17 -4.33
C GLY A 67 7.18 -5.81 -3.09
N GLY A 68 6.87 -5.29 -1.91
CA GLY A 68 7.31 -5.81 -0.62
C GLY A 68 8.55 -5.10 -0.05
N ARG A 69 9.08 -4.11 -0.77
CA ARG A 69 10.25 -3.32 -0.34
C ARG A 69 9.81 -2.06 0.40
N THR A 70 10.56 -1.74 1.45
CA THR A 70 10.50 -0.47 2.16
C THR A 70 11.92 0.03 2.38
N THR A 71 12.10 1.34 2.53
CA THR A 71 13.42 1.90 2.83
C THR A 71 13.31 3.11 3.76
N HIS A 72 14.42 3.46 4.40
CA HIS A 72 14.61 4.68 5.17
C HIS A 72 15.84 5.48 4.68
N ASP A 73 16.40 5.07 3.54
CA ASP A 73 17.55 5.72 2.91
C ASP A 73 17.09 6.50 1.66
N ALA A 74 17.43 7.79 1.62
CA ALA A 74 16.92 8.69 0.59
C ALA A 74 17.41 8.33 -0.82
N ASP A 75 18.62 7.77 -0.95
CA ASP A 75 19.17 7.36 -2.24
C ASP A 75 18.45 6.10 -2.74
N GLU A 76 18.20 5.13 -1.84
CA GLU A 76 17.41 3.93 -2.16
C GLU A 76 15.96 4.29 -2.49
N ALA A 77 15.33 5.21 -1.75
CA ALA A 77 13.98 5.70 -2.06
C ALA A 77 13.92 6.34 -3.46
N GLY A 78 14.97 7.10 -3.83
CA GLY A 78 15.12 7.66 -5.16
C GLY A 78 15.20 6.59 -6.26
N GLN A 79 15.90 5.48 -6.01
CA GLN A 79 15.98 4.35 -6.93
C GLN A 79 14.63 3.64 -7.07
N LEU A 80 13.96 3.33 -5.95
CA LEU A 80 12.65 2.68 -5.95
C LEU A 80 11.59 3.51 -6.69
N MET A 81 11.60 4.84 -6.54
CA MET A 81 10.72 5.73 -7.31
C MET A 81 10.96 5.64 -8.83
N GLN A 82 12.20 5.53 -9.28
CA GLN A 82 12.53 5.42 -10.70
C GLN A 82 12.15 4.05 -11.28
N GLU A 83 12.17 3.00 -10.46
CA GLU A 83 11.78 1.63 -10.84
C GLU A 83 10.26 1.45 -10.95
N LEU A 84 9.45 2.45 -10.54
CA LEU A 84 8.00 2.33 -10.65
C LEU A 84 7.59 2.10 -12.10
N PRO A 85 6.78 1.06 -12.37
CA PRO A 85 6.27 0.83 -13.71
C PRO A 85 5.29 1.95 -14.08
N VAL A 86 5.71 2.85 -14.97
CA VAL A 86 4.90 3.95 -15.52
C VAL A 86 4.20 3.58 -16.84
N THR A 87 4.24 2.30 -17.22
CA THR A 87 3.76 1.78 -18.51
C THR A 87 2.81 0.61 -18.35
#